data_AF-A0A0F4GE87-F1
#
_entry.id   AF-A0A0F4GE87-F1
#
_cell.length_a   1.000
_cell.length_b   1.000
_cell.length_c   1.000
_cell.angle_alpha   90.00
_cell.angle_beta   90.00
_cell.angle_gamma   90.00
#
_symmetry.space_group_name_H-M   'P 1'
#
loop_
_entity.id
_entity.type
_entity.pdbx_description
1 polymer ?
#
loop_
_entity_poly.entity_id
_entity_poly.type
_entity_poly.pdbx_seq_one_letter_code
_entity_poly.pdbx_strand_id
1 'polypeptide(L)'
;MWRETVPQLAVRHSYVAQLLLALSALHLARLQTVRRALCMATSTALQSSAIDGMIDGLAASPDSGRTSSLFIAATLLCFCNLAKGPQDGQYLLYAETAEPEWLGLLQGVKSILAEHRHVLADLSDEDGRPGDAEESVWPGLALLGFSASFDKLKISIESLRAEDESFAKYSRPADDLQTCFDTAFWRLQGSDVISVHSPAVFGWLYRLNAEYLKALQDGKPMALVIYAYYMVLFARLGRFWFVQGWVDHIMEDIQRRLHHTYKHWMEWPCSLAQPAEAQSAGH
;
A
#
# COMPACT_ATOMS: atom_id res chain seq x y z
N MET A 1 -5.39 6.17 18.15
CA MET A 1 -5.47 7.35 17.25
C MET A 1 -6.81 7.55 16.49
N TRP A 2 -7.29 6.62 15.64
CA TRP A 2 -8.43 6.86 14.72
C TRP A 2 -9.80 7.16 15.33
N ARG A 3 -10.08 6.65 16.55
CA ARG A 3 -11.39 6.80 17.21
C ARG A 3 -11.57 8.15 17.92
N GLU A 4 -10.47 8.78 18.35
CA GLU A 4 -10.51 9.93 19.25
C GLU A 4 -9.80 11.14 18.64
N THR A 5 -8.55 10.98 18.23
CA THR A 5 -7.72 12.07 17.70
C THR A 5 -8.23 12.58 16.36
N VAL A 6 -8.54 11.68 15.43
CA VAL A 6 -8.93 12.04 14.05
C VAL A 6 -10.27 12.82 14.00
N PRO A 7 -11.33 12.42 14.74
CA PRO A 7 -12.54 13.24 14.83
C PRO A 7 -12.31 14.63 15.45
N GLN A 8 -11.44 14.76 16.45
CA GLN A 8 -11.11 16.07 17.02
C GLN A 8 -10.38 16.97 16.01
N LEU A 9 -9.45 16.40 15.23
CA LEU A 9 -8.81 17.11 14.12
C LEU A 9 -9.81 17.50 13.03
N ALA A 10 -10.80 16.66 12.74
CA ALA A 10 -11.86 16.94 11.77
C ALA A 10 -12.71 18.16 12.15
N VAL A 11 -12.98 18.34 13.44
CA VAL A 11 -13.69 19.55 13.94
C VAL A 11 -12.86 20.82 13.73
N ARG A 12 -11.53 20.71 13.82
CA ARG A 12 -10.60 21.86 13.69
C ARG A 12 -10.21 22.16 12.25
N HIS A 13 -10.21 21.16 11.38
CA HIS A 13 -9.73 21.24 10.00
C HIS A 13 -10.76 20.66 9.03
N SER A 14 -11.41 21.53 8.26
CA SER A 14 -12.48 21.17 7.33
C SER A 14 -12.08 20.09 6.32
N TYR A 15 -10.85 20.14 5.79
CA TYR A 15 -10.35 19.14 4.85
C TYR A 15 -10.23 17.74 5.45
N VAL A 16 -9.94 17.60 6.75
CA VAL A 16 -9.93 16.30 7.44
C VAL A 16 -11.38 15.78 7.55
N ALA A 17 -12.33 16.63 7.92
CA ALA A 17 -13.74 16.25 7.96
C ALA A 17 -14.28 15.82 6.60
N GLN A 18 -13.97 16.57 5.54
CA GLN A 18 -14.36 16.26 4.17
C GLN A 18 -13.84 14.88 3.75
N LEU A 19 -12.59 14.53 4.06
CA LEU A 19 -12.02 13.24 3.71
C LEU A 19 -12.57 12.07 4.53
N LEU A 20 -12.89 12.29 5.82
CA LEU A 20 -13.61 11.29 6.61
C LEU A 20 -15.00 11.01 6.03
N LEU A 21 -15.72 12.07 5.63
CA LEU A 21 -17.02 11.93 4.97
C LEU A 21 -16.88 11.29 3.59
N ALA A 22 -15.83 11.60 2.84
CA ALA A 22 -15.54 11.00 1.54
C ALA A 22 -15.30 9.49 1.65
N LEU A 23 -14.51 9.05 2.63
CA LEU A 23 -14.27 7.64 2.90
C LEU A 23 -15.55 6.93 3.38
N SER A 24 -16.34 7.61 4.21
CA SER A 24 -17.64 7.10 4.67
C SER A 24 -18.62 6.94 3.50
N ALA A 25 -18.63 7.88 2.55
CA ALA A 25 -19.44 7.79 1.34
C ALA A 25 -19.02 6.59 0.48
N LEU A 26 -17.72 6.32 0.32
CA LEU A 26 -17.22 5.12 -0.39
C LEU A 26 -17.62 3.83 0.32
N HIS A 27 -17.55 3.80 1.65
CA HIS A 27 -18.02 2.66 2.43
C HIS A 27 -19.53 2.43 2.23
N LEU A 28 -20.34 3.49 2.24
CA LEU A 28 -21.77 3.40 1.91
C LEU A 28 -22.02 2.94 0.47
N ALA A 29 -21.23 3.40 -0.50
CA ALA A 29 -21.32 2.98 -1.90
C ALA A 29 -21.07 1.49 -2.09
N ARG A 30 -20.27 0.88 -1.20
CA ARG A 30 -20.06 -0.57 -1.14
C ARG A 30 -21.26 -1.32 -0.57
N LEU A 31 -21.88 -0.80 0.50
CA LEU A 31 -23.02 -1.45 1.16
C LEU A 31 -24.35 -1.26 0.41
N GLN A 32 -24.50 -0.17 -0.33
CA GLN A 32 -25.76 0.24 -0.95
C GLN A 32 -25.60 0.37 -2.47
N THR A 33 -25.85 -0.71 -3.20
CA THR A 33 -25.74 -0.76 -4.67
C THR A 33 -26.60 0.29 -5.37
N VAL A 34 -27.83 0.54 -4.88
CA VAL A 34 -28.77 1.53 -5.43
C VAL A 34 -28.22 2.96 -5.37
N ARG A 35 -27.49 3.30 -4.30
CA ARG A 35 -26.95 4.66 -4.08
C ARG A 35 -25.48 4.78 -4.46
N ARG A 36 -24.88 3.70 -4.99
CA ARG A 36 -23.44 3.61 -5.28
C ARG A 36 -22.95 4.79 -6.11
N ALA A 37 -23.58 5.09 -7.24
CA ALA A 37 -23.15 6.18 -8.12
C ALA A 37 -23.17 7.56 -7.41
N LEU A 38 -24.25 7.85 -6.67
CA LEU A 38 -24.38 9.09 -5.91
C LEU A 38 -23.31 9.20 -4.81
N CYS A 39 -23.09 8.12 -4.06
CA CYS A 39 -22.09 8.07 -3.00
C CYS A 39 -20.66 8.21 -3.55
N MET A 40 -20.34 7.58 -4.69
CA MET A 40 -19.07 7.75 -5.39
C MET A 40 -18.88 9.21 -5.82
N ALA A 41 -19.88 9.83 -6.46
CA ALA A 41 -19.81 11.24 -6.87
C ALA A 41 -19.64 12.19 -5.67
N THR A 42 -20.34 11.93 -4.58
CA THR A 42 -20.23 12.68 -3.32
C THR A 42 -18.82 12.58 -2.75
N SER A 43 -18.24 11.38 -2.73
CA SER A 43 -16.87 11.17 -2.28
C SER A 43 -15.85 11.95 -3.12
N THR A 44 -16.00 11.91 -4.45
CA THR A 44 -15.12 12.66 -5.35
C THR A 44 -15.19 14.16 -5.10
N ALA A 45 -16.41 14.73 -4.98
CA ALA A 45 -16.58 16.15 -4.70
C ALA A 45 -15.93 16.57 -3.37
N LEU A 46 -16.11 15.76 -2.32
CA LEU A 46 -15.49 15.99 -1.01
C LEU A 46 -13.96 15.89 -1.05
N GLN A 47 -13.40 14.95 -1.81
CA GLN A 47 -11.95 14.83 -2.00
C GLN A 47 -11.39 16.07 -2.72
N SER A 48 -12.04 16.55 -3.77
CA SER A 48 -11.61 17.77 -4.48
C SER A 48 -11.59 18.98 -3.54
N SER A 49 -12.69 19.23 -2.79
CA SER A 49 -12.73 20.34 -1.84
C SER A 49 -11.71 20.21 -0.71
N ALA A 50 -11.42 18.98 -0.27
CA ALA A 50 -10.40 18.74 0.74
C ALA A 50 -8.99 19.04 0.22
N ILE A 51 -8.70 18.68 -1.03
CA ILE A 51 -7.41 18.99 -1.66
C ILE A 51 -7.19 20.50 -1.72
N ASP A 52 -8.21 21.28 -2.10
CA ASP A 52 -8.13 22.74 -2.10
C ASP A 52 -7.77 23.28 -0.69
N GLY A 53 -8.46 22.80 0.35
CA GLY A 53 -8.16 23.18 1.73
C GLY A 53 -6.80 22.72 2.24
N MET A 54 -6.28 21.59 1.73
CA MET A 54 -4.92 21.12 2.02
C MET A 54 -3.86 22.02 1.37
N ILE A 55 -4.09 22.47 0.12
CA ILE A 55 -3.20 23.39 -0.60
C ILE A 55 -3.10 24.72 0.16
N ASP A 56 -4.23 25.28 0.60
CA ASP A 56 -4.25 26.49 1.43
C ASP A 56 -3.50 26.28 2.77
N GLY A 57 -3.66 25.10 3.38
CA GLY A 57 -2.96 24.72 4.59
C GLY A 57 -1.43 24.62 4.42
N LEU A 58 -0.96 24.14 3.27
CA LEU A 58 0.46 24.05 2.93
C LEU A 58 1.08 25.44 2.65
N ALA A 59 0.31 26.38 2.14
CA ALA A 59 0.78 27.75 1.88
C ALA A 59 0.95 28.58 3.16
N ALA A 60 0.30 28.19 4.26
CA ALA A 60 0.41 28.85 5.56
C ALA A 60 1.70 28.44 6.29
N SER A 61 2.17 29.28 7.23
CA SER A 61 3.37 28.97 8.02
C SER A 61 3.23 27.63 8.77
N PRO A 62 4.30 26.82 8.83
CA PRO A 62 4.25 25.49 9.44
C PRO A 62 3.95 25.59 10.95
N ASP A 63 3.00 24.78 11.40
CA ASP A 63 2.61 24.61 12.80
C ASP A 63 2.40 23.11 13.06
N SER A 64 2.78 22.61 14.23
CA SER A 64 2.77 21.17 14.54
C SER A 64 1.35 20.56 14.45
N GLY A 65 0.33 21.33 14.82
CA GLY A 65 -1.08 20.93 14.69
C GLY A 65 -1.53 20.81 13.23
N ARG A 66 -1.10 21.74 12.37
CA ARG A 66 -1.42 21.76 10.93
C ARG A 66 -0.69 20.66 10.16
N THR A 67 0.55 20.41 10.49
CA THR A 67 1.34 19.30 9.93
C THR A 67 0.67 17.95 10.20
N SER A 68 0.24 17.73 11.45
CA SER A 68 -0.43 16.50 11.85
C SER A 68 -1.74 16.30 11.07
N SER A 69 -2.55 17.34 10.92
CA SER A 69 -3.80 17.26 10.16
C SER A 69 -3.58 17.07 8.66
N LEU A 70 -2.57 17.71 8.06
CA LEU A 70 -2.19 17.49 6.66
C LEU A 70 -1.76 16.03 6.39
N PHE A 71 -1.00 15.43 7.32
CA PHE A 71 -0.62 14.03 7.20
C PHE A 71 -1.82 13.08 7.30
N ILE A 72 -2.71 13.31 8.28
CA ILE A 72 -3.95 12.52 8.42
C ILE A 72 -4.81 12.66 7.16
N ALA A 73 -4.95 13.87 6.62
CA ALA A 73 -5.68 14.13 5.39
C ALA A 73 -5.06 13.38 4.20
N ALA A 74 -3.74 13.47 4.01
CA ALA A 74 -3.06 12.75 2.95
C ALA A 74 -3.21 11.22 3.08
N THR A 75 -3.19 10.69 4.31
CA THR A 75 -3.48 9.27 4.58
C THR A 75 -4.91 8.89 4.22
N LEU A 76 -5.90 9.72 4.58
CA LEU A 76 -7.31 9.51 4.23
C LEU A 76 -7.53 9.57 2.71
N LEU A 77 -6.81 10.43 1.98
CA LEU A 77 -6.83 10.46 0.51
C LEU A 77 -6.34 9.14 -0.08
N CYS A 78 -5.23 8.59 0.43
CA CYS A 78 -4.76 7.26 0.03
C CYS A 78 -5.81 6.17 0.27
N PHE A 79 -6.50 6.20 1.42
CA PHE A 79 -7.58 5.26 1.71
C PHE A 79 -8.78 5.46 0.81
N CYS A 80 -9.17 6.70 0.53
CA CYS A 80 -10.25 6.99 -0.42
C CYS A 80 -9.92 6.45 -1.81
N ASN A 81 -8.68 6.60 -2.27
CA ASN A 81 -8.30 6.10 -3.58
C ASN A 81 -8.30 4.57 -3.66
N LEU A 82 -7.80 3.89 -2.62
CA LEU A 82 -7.88 2.43 -2.52
C LEU A 82 -9.35 1.96 -2.47
N ALA A 83 -10.18 2.66 -1.70
CA ALA A 83 -11.61 2.36 -1.49
C ALA A 83 -12.48 2.50 -2.75
N LYS A 84 -12.05 3.25 -3.77
CA LYS A 84 -12.70 3.26 -5.09
C LYS A 84 -12.68 1.86 -5.73
N GLY A 85 -11.71 1.03 -5.35
CA GLY A 85 -11.44 -0.28 -5.92
C GLY A 85 -10.59 -0.21 -7.18
N PRO A 86 -10.14 -1.38 -7.68
CA PRO A 86 -9.40 -1.46 -8.93
C PRO A 86 -10.24 -0.94 -10.10
N GLN A 87 -9.59 -0.25 -11.03
CA GLN A 87 -10.18 0.27 -12.26
C GLN A 87 -9.36 -0.24 -13.44
N ASP A 88 -10.02 -0.57 -14.54
CA ASP A 88 -9.34 -1.07 -15.73
C ASP A 88 -8.24 -0.13 -16.18
N GLY A 89 -7.03 -0.67 -16.35
CA GLY A 89 -5.85 0.09 -16.75
C GLY A 89 -5.15 0.87 -15.63
N GLN A 90 -5.57 0.73 -14.35
CA GLN A 90 -4.94 1.38 -13.19
C GLN A 90 -4.45 0.35 -12.16
N TYR A 91 -3.14 0.29 -11.94
CA TYR A 91 -2.50 -0.77 -11.14
C TYR A 91 -1.65 -0.20 -9.99
N LEU A 92 -2.15 0.89 -9.36
CA LEU A 92 -1.53 1.68 -8.28
C LEU A 92 -0.20 2.35 -8.63
N LEU A 93 0.82 1.60 -9.02
CA LEU A 93 2.17 2.12 -9.32
C LEU A 93 2.44 2.31 -10.82
N TYR A 94 1.62 1.70 -11.66
CA TYR A 94 1.66 1.85 -13.10
C TYR A 94 0.23 1.81 -13.66
N ALA A 95 0.08 2.20 -14.92
CA ALA A 95 -1.18 2.25 -15.62
C ALA A 95 -0.94 2.00 -17.13
N GLU A 96 -2.01 1.67 -17.87
CA GLU A 96 -1.91 1.32 -19.29
C GLU A 96 -1.68 2.53 -20.20
N THR A 97 -2.41 3.61 -19.97
CA THR A 97 -2.46 4.77 -20.88
C THR A 97 -2.33 6.11 -20.18
N ALA A 98 -2.54 6.16 -18.86
CA ALA A 98 -2.54 7.37 -18.06
C ALA A 98 -1.43 7.34 -17.01
N GLU A 99 -1.21 8.45 -16.33
CA GLU A 99 -0.37 8.43 -15.13
C GLU A 99 -1.10 7.70 -13.98
N PRO A 100 -0.37 6.92 -13.16
CA PRO A 100 -0.96 6.23 -12.03
C PRO A 100 -1.35 7.23 -10.93
N GLU A 101 -2.65 7.48 -10.76
CA GLU A 101 -3.19 8.49 -9.83
C GLU A 101 -2.70 8.29 -8.39
N TRP A 102 -2.63 7.03 -7.95
CA TRP A 102 -2.23 6.69 -6.59
C TRP A 102 -0.76 7.00 -6.30
N LEU A 103 0.10 6.90 -7.31
CA LEU A 103 1.52 7.20 -7.17
C LEU A 103 1.73 8.69 -6.88
N GLY A 104 0.99 9.58 -7.56
CA GLY A 104 1.04 11.02 -7.31
C GLY A 104 0.62 11.37 -5.88
N LEU A 105 -0.46 10.74 -5.38
CA LEU A 105 -0.90 10.88 -3.99
C LEU A 105 0.18 10.40 -3.00
N LEU A 106 0.77 9.23 -3.26
CA LEU A 106 1.82 8.67 -2.41
C LEU A 106 3.06 9.60 -2.38
N GLN A 107 3.42 10.21 -3.51
CA GLN A 107 4.50 11.20 -3.58
C GLN A 107 4.17 12.48 -2.79
N GLY A 108 2.92 12.92 -2.81
CA GLY A 108 2.44 14.01 -1.95
C GLY A 108 2.62 13.69 -0.46
N VAL A 109 2.21 12.49 -0.03
CA VAL A 109 2.39 12.01 1.36
C VAL A 109 3.88 11.96 1.72
N LYS A 110 4.74 11.45 0.83
CA LYS A 110 6.20 11.45 1.01
C LYS A 110 6.76 12.84 1.25
N SER A 111 6.33 13.83 0.48
CA SER A 111 6.79 15.21 0.62
C SER A 111 6.46 15.77 2.00
N ILE A 112 5.21 15.62 2.44
CA ILE A 112 4.75 16.05 3.77
C ILE A 112 5.51 15.33 4.89
N LEU A 113 5.74 14.01 4.75
CA LEU A 113 6.53 13.21 5.69
C LEU A 113 7.99 13.65 5.77
N ALA A 114 8.62 13.98 4.64
CA ALA A 114 10.01 14.39 4.59
C ALA A 114 10.22 15.74 5.28
N GLU A 115 9.30 16.67 5.08
CA GLU A 115 9.33 18.02 5.67
C GLU A 115 9.06 18.01 7.18
N HIS A 116 8.30 17.02 7.68
CA HIS A 116 7.79 17.03 9.05
C HIS A 116 7.97 15.73 9.85
N ARG A 117 9.03 14.97 9.54
CA ARG A 117 9.31 13.63 10.09
C ARG A 117 9.23 13.52 11.62
N HIS A 118 9.61 14.56 12.35
CA HIS A 118 9.67 14.57 13.82
C HIS A 118 8.28 14.61 14.48
N VAL A 119 7.30 15.31 13.89
CA VAL A 119 5.93 15.43 14.44
C VAL A 119 5.14 14.12 14.28
N LEU A 120 5.50 13.30 13.28
CA LEU A 120 4.76 12.09 12.90
C LEU A 120 5.27 10.82 13.61
N ALA A 121 6.51 10.84 14.10
CA ALA A 121 7.03 9.82 14.99
C ALA A 121 6.20 9.76 16.29
N ASP A 122 5.85 10.93 16.84
CA ASP A 122 5.02 11.05 18.05
C ASP A 122 3.59 10.51 17.85
N LEU A 123 2.99 10.67 16.66
CA LEU A 123 1.65 10.13 16.35
C LEU A 123 1.64 8.61 16.11
N SER A 124 2.80 8.04 15.76
CA SER A 124 2.95 6.60 15.49
C SER A 124 3.16 5.79 16.78
N ASP A 125 3.64 6.43 17.85
CA ASP A 125 3.79 5.82 19.18
C ASP A 125 2.48 5.85 20.02
N GLU A 126 1.49 6.63 19.62
CA GLU A 126 0.19 6.77 20.31
C GLU A 126 -0.86 5.70 19.94
N ASP A 127 -0.52 4.69 19.12
CA ASP A 127 -1.28 3.44 19.10
C ASP A 127 -0.80 2.60 20.29
N GLY A 128 -1.33 2.94 21.48
CA GLY A 128 -1.00 2.36 22.78
C GLY A 128 -0.50 0.92 22.71
N ARG A 129 0.81 0.78 22.62
CA ARG A 129 1.48 -0.52 22.53
C ARG A 129 1.35 -1.20 23.88
N PRO A 130 0.73 -2.39 23.99
CA PRO A 130 1.13 -3.31 25.02
C PRO A 130 2.52 -3.84 24.62
N GLY A 131 3.56 -3.01 24.80
CA GLY A 131 4.93 -3.29 24.34
C GLY A 131 5.52 -4.59 24.90
N ASP A 132 4.91 -5.16 25.93
CA ASP A 132 5.34 -6.40 26.57
C ASP A 132 4.62 -7.65 26.02
N ALA A 133 3.58 -7.50 25.18
CA ALA A 133 2.74 -8.60 24.72
C ALA A 133 2.88 -8.93 23.22
N GLU A 134 3.63 -8.16 22.43
CA GLU A 134 3.83 -8.41 21.00
C GLU A 134 5.14 -9.15 20.75
N GLU A 135 5.07 -10.26 20.01
CA GLU A 135 6.21 -11.06 19.59
C GLU A 135 6.40 -10.89 18.07
N SER A 136 7.63 -10.53 17.66
CA SER A 136 7.99 -10.51 16.23
C SER A 136 8.00 -11.92 15.67
N VAL A 137 7.40 -12.12 14.50
CA VAL A 137 7.28 -13.43 13.85
C VAL A 137 8.14 -13.45 12.61
N TRP A 138 8.99 -14.47 12.49
CA TRP A 138 9.79 -14.65 11.28
C TRP A 138 8.89 -14.91 10.06
N PRO A 139 9.12 -14.25 8.90
CA PRO A 139 8.20 -14.34 7.76
C PRO A 139 8.00 -15.76 7.22
N GLY A 140 9.00 -16.63 7.30
CA GLY A 140 8.86 -18.01 6.82
C GLY A 140 7.96 -18.90 7.69
N LEU A 141 7.62 -18.49 8.93
CA LEU A 141 6.53 -19.11 9.69
C LEU A 141 5.15 -18.68 9.15
N ALA A 142 5.05 -17.44 8.65
CA ALA A 142 3.82 -16.89 8.11
C ALA A 142 3.60 -17.23 6.62
N LEU A 143 4.69 -17.47 5.87
CA LEU A 143 4.71 -17.61 4.42
C LEU A 143 5.58 -18.79 4.02
N LEU A 144 4.95 -19.88 3.59
CA LEU A 144 5.68 -21.06 3.11
C LEU A 144 6.59 -20.70 1.93
N GLY A 145 7.82 -21.22 1.97
CA GLY A 145 8.79 -21.03 0.89
C GLY A 145 9.35 -19.61 0.77
N PHE A 146 9.13 -18.73 1.77
CA PHE A 146 9.64 -17.34 1.77
C PHE A 146 11.14 -17.26 1.44
N SER A 147 12.00 -17.88 2.24
CA SER A 147 13.46 -17.80 2.05
C SER A 147 13.89 -18.33 0.69
N ALA A 148 13.44 -19.54 0.33
CA ALA A 148 13.77 -20.15 -0.94
C ALA A 148 13.34 -19.28 -2.14
N SER A 149 12.22 -18.58 -2.04
CA SER A 149 11.69 -17.75 -3.13
C SER A 149 12.40 -16.41 -3.25
N PHE A 150 12.80 -15.80 -2.13
CA PHE A 150 13.66 -14.61 -2.14
C PHE A 150 15.09 -14.93 -2.59
N ASP A 151 15.65 -16.06 -2.18
CA ASP A 151 16.97 -16.52 -2.63
C ASP A 151 16.97 -16.74 -4.16
N LYS A 152 15.96 -17.42 -4.68
CA LYS A 152 15.77 -17.60 -6.14
C LYS A 152 15.64 -16.27 -6.89
N LEU A 153 14.87 -15.32 -6.34
CA LEU A 153 14.71 -13.98 -6.92
C LEU A 153 16.06 -13.25 -6.99
N LYS A 154 16.84 -13.25 -5.91
CA LYS A 154 18.16 -12.60 -5.86
C LYS A 154 19.16 -13.24 -6.82
N ILE A 155 19.21 -14.56 -6.88
CA ILE A 155 20.06 -15.29 -7.85
C ILE A 155 19.68 -14.90 -9.28
N SER A 156 18.38 -14.81 -9.58
CA SER A 156 17.90 -14.42 -10.92
C SER A 156 18.29 -12.98 -11.27
N ILE A 157 18.18 -12.05 -10.32
CA ILE A 157 18.60 -10.65 -10.50
C ILE A 157 20.12 -10.57 -10.74
N GLU A 158 20.92 -11.28 -9.96
CA GLU A 158 22.39 -11.23 -10.08
C GLU A 158 22.88 -11.87 -11.38
N SER A 159 22.26 -12.97 -11.83
CA SER A 159 22.56 -13.58 -13.13
C SER A 159 22.32 -12.58 -14.28
N LEU A 160 21.18 -11.89 -14.27
CA LEU A 160 20.85 -10.91 -15.30
C LEU A 160 21.73 -9.66 -15.22
N ARG A 161 22.13 -9.27 -14.01
CA ARG A 161 23.07 -8.16 -13.79
C ARG A 161 24.45 -8.44 -14.38
N ALA A 162 24.94 -9.68 -14.28
CA ALA A 162 26.20 -10.09 -14.89
C ALA A 162 26.17 -10.01 -16.43
N GLU A 163 24.97 -10.13 -17.02
CA GLU A 163 24.73 -10.05 -18.46
C GLU A 163 24.43 -8.62 -18.95
N ASP A 164 23.80 -7.78 -18.10
CA ASP A 164 23.41 -6.40 -18.40
C ASP A 164 23.47 -5.51 -17.14
N GLU A 165 24.40 -4.56 -17.10
CA GLU A 165 24.58 -3.63 -15.97
C GLU A 165 23.33 -2.81 -15.66
N SER A 166 22.42 -2.62 -16.63
CA SER A 166 21.17 -1.89 -16.43
C SER A 166 20.19 -2.61 -15.49
N PHE A 167 20.41 -3.90 -15.20
CA PHE A 167 19.64 -4.69 -14.23
C PHE A 167 20.02 -4.41 -12.76
N ALA A 168 21.12 -3.70 -12.49
CA ALA A 168 21.52 -3.35 -11.13
C ALA A 168 20.44 -2.55 -10.36
N LYS A 169 19.54 -1.86 -11.06
CA LYS A 169 18.41 -1.11 -10.48
C LYS A 169 17.38 -1.97 -9.73
N TYR A 170 17.37 -3.29 -9.93
CA TYR A 170 16.40 -4.21 -9.32
C TYR A 170 16.84 -4.76 -7.95
N SER A 171 18.14 -4.84 -7.68
CA SER A 171 18.66 -5.44 -6.44
C SER A 171 18.19 -4.69 -5.20
N ARG A 172 18.30 -3.36 -5.20
CA ARG A 172 17.93 -2.53 -4.05
C ARG A 172 16.43 -2.61 -3.71
N PRO A 173 15.48 -2.42 -4.66
CA PRO A 173 14.06 -2.64 -4.39
C PRO A 173 13.74 -4.04 -3.85
N ALA A 174 14.43 -5.09 -4.33
CA ALA A 174 14.24 -6.46 -3.82
C ALA A 174 14.73 -6.63 -2.38
N ASP A 175 15.89 -6.06 -2.03
CA ASP A 175 16.43 -6.08 -0.66
C ASP A 175 15.58 -5.24 0.31
N ASP A 176 15.15 -4.04 -0.12
CA ASP A 176 14.23 -3.20 0.65
C ASP A 176 12.89 -3.91 0.88
N LEU A 177 12.42 -4.67 -0.11
CA LEU A 177 11.20 -5.46 0.01
C LEU A 177 11.38 -6.56 1.06
N GLN A 178 12.47 -7.33 1.00
CA GLN A 178 12.75 -8.38 1.97
C GLN A 178 12.79 -7.82 3.40
N THR A 179 13.43 -6.66 3.59
CA THR A 179 13.47 -5.96 4.88
C THR A 179 12.05 -5.61 5.39
N CYS A 180 11.14 -5.24 4.49
CA CYS A 180 9.75 -4.99 4.85
C CYS A 180 9.03 -6.28 5.27
N PHE A 181 9.30 -7.42 4.62
CA PHE A 181 8.78 -8.71 5.09
C PHE A 181 9.32 -9.05 6.49
N ASP A 182 10.64 -8.95 6.70
CA ASP A 182 11.31 -9.31 7.95
C ASP A 182 10.80 -8.54 9.17
N THR A 183 10.19 -7.37 8.96
CA THR A 183 9.68 -6.48 10.02
C THR A 183 8.16 -6.38 10.04
N ALA A 184 7.45 -7.03 9.12
CA ALA A 184 6.01 -6.87 8.99
C ALA A 184 5.21 -7.72 9.97
N PHE A 185 5.67 -8.93 10.29
CA PHE A 185 4.85 -9.93 10.97
C PHE A 185 5.04 -9.91 12.48
N TRP A 186 3.92 -9.98 13.19
CA TRP A 186 3.89 -10.00 14.65
C TRP A 186 2.70 -10.84 15.13
N ARG A 187 2.72 -11.22 16.40
CA ARG A 187 1.59 -11.87 17.08
C ARG A 187 1.49 -11.40 18.53
N LEU A 188 0.28 -11.47 19.10
CA LEU A 188 0.11 -11.32 20.56
C LEU A 188 0.57 -12.59 21.27
N GLN A 189 1.24 -12.45 22.41
CA GLN A 189 1.62 -13.57 23.27
C GLN A 189 0.40 -14.41 23.63
N GLY A 190 0.50 -15.72 23.43
CA GLY A 190 -0.60 -16.67 23.64
C GLY A 190 -1.63 -16.72 22.50
N SER A 191 -1.45 -15.95 21.42
CA SER A 191 -2.26 -16.04 20.21
C SER A 191 -1.51 -16.81 19.12
N ASP A 192 -2.24 -17.65 18.38
CA ASP A 192 -1.75 -18.28 17.15
C ASP A 192 -2.01 -17.41 15.90
N VAL A 193 -2.71 -16.28 16.06
CA VAL A 193 -3.03 -15.39 14.95
C VAL A 193 -1.84 -14.48 14.64
N ILE A 194 -1.25 -14.68 13.47
CA ILE A 194 -0.20 -13.81 12.92
C ILE A 194 -0.86 -12.61 12.23
N SER A 195 -0.41 -11.41 12.59
CA SER A 195 -0.84 -10.14 12.01
C SER A 195 0.31 -9.41 11.34
N VAL A 196 0.00 -8.38 10.55
CA VAL A 196 0.99 -7.51 9.92
C VAL A 196 0.90 -6.07 10.40
N HIS A 197 2.04 -5.40 10.55
CA HIS A 197 2.11 -3.96 10.77
C HIS A 197 1.87 -3.22 9.46
N SER A 198 0.76 -2.47 9.37
CA SER A 198 0.45 -1.67 8.17
C SER A 198 1.61 -0.74 7.73
N PRO A 199 2.33 -0.04 8.64
CA PRO A 199 3.48 0.78 8.23
C PRO A 199 4.59 0.01 7.52
N ALA A 200 4.87 -1.24 7.92
CA ALA A 200 5.85 -2.08 7.25
C ALA A 200 5.39 -2.48 5.83
N VAL A 201 4.08 -2.73 5.64
CA VAL A 201 3.50 -3.04 4.32
C VAL A 201 3.59 -1.85 3.36
N PHE A 202 3.37 -0.62 3.83
CA PHE A 202 3.50 0.56 2.96
C PHE A 202 4.95 1.04 2.85
N GLY A 203 5.83 0.66 3.79
CA GLY A 203 7.22 1.12 3.89
C GLY A 203 8.05 0.93 2.62
N TRP A 204 7.87 -0.19 1.93
CA TRP A 204 8.56 -0.47 0.66
C TRP A 204 8.29 0.61 -0.40
N LEU A 205 7.04 1.04 -0.50
CA LEU A 205 6.62 2.05 -1.46
C LEU A 205 7.28 3.39 -1.22
N TYR A 206 7.56 3.72 0.05
CA TYR A 206 8.30 4.93 0.43
C TYR A 206 9.75 4.90 -0.02
N ARG A 207 10.36 3.72 -0.14
CA ARG A 207 11.78 3.50 -0.48
C ARG A 207 12.07 3.30 -1.97
N LEU A 208 11.03 3.15 -2.81
CA LEU A 208 11.19 2.96 -4.24
C LEU A 208 12.01 4.09 -4.88
N ASN A 209 13.02 3.71 -5.66
CA ASN A 209 13.81 4.62 -6.45
C ASN A 209 13.15 4.90 -7.82
N ALA A 210 13.54 6.01 -8.46
CA ALA A 210 12.95 6.45 -9.72
C ALA A 210 13.24 5.50 -10.90
N GLU A 211 14.41 4.85 -10.92
CA GLU A 211 14.82 3.95 -12.00
C GLU A 211 13.98 2.67 -12.04
N TYR A 212 13.73 2.07 -10.88
CA TYR A 212 12.83 0.93 -10.71
C TYR A 212 11.41 1.31 -11.08
N LEU A 213 10.94 2.46 -10.60
CA LEU A 213 9.58 2.91 -10.86
C LEU A 213 9.34 3.12 -12.35
N LYS A 214 10.31 3.73 -13.05
CA LYS A 214 10.29 3.84 -14.50
C LYS A 214 10.30 2.47 -15.18
N ALA A 215 11.15 1.54 -14.73
CA ALA A 215 11.18 0.18 -15.27
C ALA A 215 9.84 -0.58 -15.07
N LEU A 216 9.17 -0.35 -13.95
CA LEU A 216 7.84 -0.90 -13.67
C LEU A 216 6.79 -0.32 -14.63
N GLN A 217 6.80 1.00 -14.82
CA GLN A 217 5.90 1.69 -15.76
C GLN A 217 6.16 1.30 -17.22
N ASP A 218 7.42 1.07 -17.59
CA ASP A 218 7.83 0.53 -18.90
C ASP A 218 7.48 -0.97 -19.07
N GLY A 219 6.90 -1.62 -18.05
CA GLY A 219 6.49 -3.02 -18.09
C GLY A 219 7.65 -4.00 -18.15
N LYS A 220 8.82 -3.66 -17.58
CA LYS A 220 9.98 -4.56 -17.58
C LYS A 220 9.68 -5.82 -16.75
N PRO A 221 9.96 -7.04 -17.28
CA PRO A 221 9.56 -8.28 -16.63
C PRO A 221 10.00 -8.41 -15.17
N MET A 222 11.27 -8.11 -14.86
CA MET A 222 11.79 -8.22 -13.49
C MET A 222 11.14 -7.20 -12.53
N ALA A 223 10.81 -6.00 -13.01
CA ALA A 223 10.10 -5.01 -12.20
C ALA A 223 8.69 -5.50 -11.84
N LEU A 224 7.97 -6.07 -12.80
CA LEU A 224 6.65 -6.65 -12.58
C LEU A 224 6.70 -7.83 -11.60
N VAL A 225 7.73 -8.68 -11.69
CA VAL A 225 7.92 -9.80 -10.73
C VAL A 225 8.18 -9.30 -9.31
N ILE A 226 9.07 -8.32 -9.12
CA ILE A 226 9.31 -7.74 -7.78
C ILE A 226 8.01 -7.11 -7.24
N TYR A 227 7.22 -6.46 -8.09
CA TYR A 227 5.93 -5.92 -7.69
C TYR A 227 4.92 -7.02 -7.30
N ALA A 228 4.93 -8.17 -7.98
CA ALA A 228 4.14 -9.34 -7.58
C ALA A 228 4.55 -9.89 -6.21
N TYR A 229 5.86 -9.93 -5.90
CA TYR A 229 6.33 -10.28 -4.56
C TYR A 229 5.78 -9.29 -3.51
N TYR A 230 5.76 -7.99 -3.83
CA TYR A 230 5.14 -6.99 -2.96
C TYR A 230 3.63 -7.23 -2.75
N MET A 231 2.91 -7.66 -3.78
CA MET A 231 1.48 -8.02 -3.66
C MET A 231 1.21 -9.14 -2.66
N VAL A 232 2.15 -10.06 -2.40
CA VAL A 232 2.03 -11.06 -1.32
C VAL A 232 1.95 -10.40 0.05
N LEU A 233 2.77 -9.37 0.29
CA LEU A 233 2.72 -8.60 1.54
C LEU A 233 1.46 -7.75 1.60
N PHE A 234 1.11 -7.10 0.50
CA PHE A 234 -0.11 -6.28 0.39
C PHE A 234 -1.38 -7.10 0.65
N ALA A 235 -1.44 -8.36 0.21
CA ALA A 235 -2.55 -9.27 0.46
C ALA A 235 -2.83 -9.51 1.95
N ARG A 236 -1.84 -9.32 2.83
CA ARG A 236 -2.02 -9.44 4.29
C ARG A 236 -2.81 -8.28 4.89
N LEU A 237 -3.06 -7.22 4.13
CA LEU A 237 -3.98 -6.15 4.48
C LEU A 237 -5.46 -6.50 4.17
N GLY A 238 -5.78 -7.71 3.71
CA GLY A 238 -7.13 -8.11 3.26
C GLY A 238 -8.28 -7.89 4.26
N ARG A 239 -7.97 -7.77 5.57
CA ARG A 239 -8.93 -7.37 6.60
C ARG A 239 -9.52 -5.96 6.39
N PHE A 240 -8.80 -5.10 5.67
CA PHE A 240 -9.25 -3.75 5.37
C PHE A 240 -10.09 -3.76 4.09
N TRP A 241 -11.36 -3.42 4.21
CA TRP A 241 -12.30 -3.46 3.09
C TRP A 241 -11.86 -2.65 1.86
N PHE A 242 -11.10 -1.57 2.08
CA PHE A 242 -10.65 -0.66 1.03
C PHE A 242 -9.47 -1.19 0.20
N VAL A 243 -8.79 -2.26 0.62
CA VAL A 243 -7.73 -2.89 -0.20
C VAL A 243 -8.22 -4.07 -1.04
N GLN A 244 -9.46 -4.50 -0.84
CA GLN A 244 -9.99 -5.69 -1.49
C GLN A 244 -10.07 -5.54 -3.01
N GLY A 245 -9.77 -6.62 -3.73
CA GLY A 245 -9.76 -6.68 -5.20
C GLY A 245 -8.49 -6.18 -5.87
N TRP A 246 -7.66 -5.38 -5.18
CA TRP A 246 -6.42 -4.85 -5.78
C TRP A 246 -5.38 -5.92 -6.09
N VAL A 247 -5.20 -6.89 -5.18
CA VAL A 247 -4.21 -7.96 -5.36
C VAL A 247 -4.52 -8.78 -6.60
N ASP A 248 -5.74 -9.28 -6.74
CA ASP A 248 -6.15 -10.10 -7.88
C ASP A 248 -6.02 -9.30 -9.18
N HIS A 249 -6.53 -8.07 -9.20
CA HIS A 249 -6.46 -7.18 -10.36
C HIS A 249 -5.01 -6.95 -10.85
N ILE A 250 -4.09 -6.67 -9.94
CA ILE A 250 -2.68 -6.42 -10.28
C ILE A 250 -1.98 -7.71 -10.68
N MET A 251 -2.23 -8.81 -9.97
CA MET A 251 -1.59 -10.10 -10.24
C MET A 251 -2.01 -10.67 -11.60
N GLU A 252 -3.29 -10.56 -11.96
CA GLU A 252 -3.81 -10.95 -13.27
C GLU A 252 -3.16 -10.14 -14.40
N ASP A 253 -3.03 -8.81 -14.22
CA ASP A 253 -2.39 -7.97 -15.23
C ASP A 253 -0.90 -8.29 -15.41
N ILE A 254 -0.17 -8.49 -14.32
CA ILE A 254 1.24 -8.90 -14.37
C ILE A 254 1.38 -10.22 -15.13
N GLN A 255 0.55 -11.22 -14.82
CA GLN A 255 0.60 -12.52 -15.51
C GLN A 255 0.30 -12.42 -17.02
N ARG A 256 -0.59 -11.51 -17.41
CA ARG A 256 -0.94 -11.23 -18.80
C ARG A 256 0.21 -10.56 -19.57
N ARG A 257 0.93 -9.65 -18.93
CA ARG A 257 2.07 -8.92 -19.53
C ARG A 257 3.34 -9.74 -19.62
N LEU A 258 3.57 -10.64 -18.66
CA LEU A 258 4.79 -11.43 -18.61
C LEU A 258 4.83 -12.46 -19.75
N HIS A 259 5.92 -12.41 -20.52
CA HIS A 259 6.23 -13.44 -21.50
C HIS A 259 6.35 -14.82 -20.84
N HIS A 260 6.01 -15.88 -21.57
CA HIS A 260 5.93 -17.24 -21.03
C HIS A 260 7.22 -17.69 -20.32
N THR A 261 8.38 -17.26 -20.82
CA THR A 261 9.70 -17.55 -20.25
C THR A 261 9.85 -17.09 -18.80
N TYR A 262 9.18 -16.00 -18.40
CA TYR A 262 9.31 -15.40 -17.07
C TYR A 262 8.20 -15.82 -16.09
N LYS A 263 7.21 -16.61 -16.55
CA LYS A 263 6.07 -17.01 -15.70
C LYS A 263 6.46 -17.85 -14.49
N HIS A 264 7.54 -18.60 -14.57
CA HIS A 264 8.05 -19.41 -13.45
C HIS A 264 8.43 -18.54 -12.22
N TRP A 265 8.82 -17.28 -12.42
CA TRP A 265 9.09 -16.35 -11.31
C TRP A 265 7.83 -15.91 -10.56
N MET A 266 6.64 -16.14 -11.13
CA MET A 266 5.36 -15.79 -10.51
C MET A 266 4.76 -16.91 -9.66
N GLU A 267 5.33 -18.13 -9.68
CA GLU A 267 4.79 -19.29 -8.97
C GLU A 267 4.56 -19.02 -7.48
N TRP A 268 5.58 -18.50 -6.79
CA TRP A 268 5.47 -18.18 -5.38
C TRP A 268 4.47 -17.04 -5.11
N PRO A 269 4.57 -15.86 -5.76
CA PRO A 269 3.58 -14.81 -5.60
C PRO A 269 2.13 -15.29 -5.82
N CYS A 270 1.86 -16.05 -6.87
CA CYS A 270 0.51 -16.50 -7.18
C CYS A 270 -0.06 -17.49 -6.15
N SER A 271 0.80 -18.34 -5.57
CA SER A 271 0.37 -19.31 -4.55
C SER A 271 -0.01 -18.66 -3.21
N LEU A 272 0.51 -17.49 -2.88
CA LEU A 272 0.33 -16.84 -1.57
C LEU A 272 -0.43 -15.51 -1.60
N ALA A 273 -0.65 -14.94 -2.79
CA ALA A 273 -1.41 -13.71 -2.99
C ALA A 273 -2.92 -13.93 -2.93
N GLN A 274 -3.40 -15.16 -3.11
CA GLN A 274 -4.83 -15.48 -2.98
C GLN A 274 -5.27 -15.45 -1.51
N PRO A 275 -6.42 -14.83 -1.18
CA PRO A 275 -6.98 -14.90 0.17
C PRO A 275 -7.35 -16.35 0.51
N ALA A 276 -7.09 -16.76 1.76
CA ALA A 276 -7.32 -18.12 2.27
C ALA A 276 -8.79 -18.60 2.22
N GLU A 277 -9.73 -17.77 1.76
CA GLU A 277 -11.17 -18.10 1.70
C GLU A 277 -11.60 -18.81 0.40
N ALA A 278 -10.71 -19.03 -0.57
CA ALA A 278 -11.03 -19.83 -1.76
C ALA A 278 -11.05 -21.36 -1.50
N GLN A 279 -10.76 -21.82 -0.27
CA GLN A 279 -10.72 -23.25 0.08
C GLN A 279 -11.91 -23.74 0.94
N SER A 280 -12.88 -22.88 1.31
CA SER A 280 -14.01 -23.27 2.18
C SER A 280 -15.41 -23.12 1.57
N ALA A 281 -15.56 -22.62 0.35
CA ALA A 281 -16.88 -22.49 -0.30
C ALA A 281 -17.23 -23.68 -1.21
N GLY A 282 -16.85 -24.88 -0.80
CA GLY A 282 -17.06 -26.10 -1.57
C GLY A 282 -17.37 -27.31 -0.72
N HIS A 283 -18.26 -27.20 0.28
CA HIS A 283 -18.98 -28.32 0.90
C HIS A 283 -20.36 -27.87 1.36
#